data_AF-A0A2H0KJI0-F1
#
_entry.id   AF-A0A2H0KJI0-F1
#
_cell.length_a   1.000
_cell.length_b   1.000
_cell.length_c   1.000
_cell.angle_alpha   90.00
_cell.angle_beta   90.00
_cell.angle_gamma   90.00
#
_symmetry.space_group_name_H-M   'P 1'
#
loop_
_entity.id
_entity.type
_entity.pdbx_description
1 polymer ?
#
loop_
_entity_poly.entity_id
_entity_poly.type
_entity_poly.pdbx_seq_one_letter_code
_entity_poly.pdbx_strand_id
1 'polypeptide(L)'
;MNRIAFFLKKINVPLSTIFFLLLIIPTLFWNNPLYKIGGDDSLLYYIFPLEMIRYFLINIISNNNLSGLGVYGNQLYMFPFYFLILLFKNTLPFLNIQALFYGFNLGLGFLFFFYLLGLWIKSKNLNHNFLIKVIASVHYVFSCFTVYTLWQSQLFVMYLVAIFPLILYLFIKGVQENKKIYIILNSVILSIFSILLLSVPWFVALLISSFPLLFFFFLKNKKRFVIFSSIFILILILLNFYWLFHFVYSPFSSDHVAIDIISGVTSQSFRNSNQYLVRIVSAGNSLIFPFLALFHKNIQQQFGWQTYNIFSQQYLILLYLNLVFLIPIILASFFLRKTKTQDRQLYLYSLVSWLITLYFFTVKIGNWGVNLFVWLTLHIPGFVMFRNMYDKFGLALAFSYAFLFAISLKIVFDNISNARIKNFSLLVIFVIILLNAKPFILGEFYKYPMWTTKNTYNTISGFNSDFNDLIFYLKKMDEPSRFLWLPMNNANYIQISDKSLKNHYYSGVSPLQFLANKSDFNGKISFPARESDEIFKGIKEGKYNLVGNYFRQFNVKYIIINRDISQDLQQSYLFGHALYDSQNMN
;
A
#
# COMPACT_ATOMS: atom_id res chain seq x y z
N MET A 1 -2.26 -21.86 39.53
CA MET A 1 -2.67 -20.50 39.08
C MET A 1 -1.84 -19.34 39.65
N ASN A 2 -1.36 -19.35 40.91
CA ASN A 2 -0.55 -18.25 41.49
C ASN A 2 0.80 -17.99 40.79
N ARG A 3 1.42 -18.99 40.15
CA ARG A 3 2.71 -18.83 39.45
C ARG A 3 2.62 -18.04 38.13
N ILE A 4 1.50 -18.12 37.41
CA ILE A 4 1.32 -17.40 36.12
C ILE A 4 1.12 -15.91 36.34
N ALA A 5 0.35 -15.53 37.37
CA ALA A 5 0.15 -14.13 37.75
C ALA A 5 1.44 -13.47 38.29
N PHE A 6 2.31 -14.26 38.95
CA PHE A 6 3.64 -13.81 39.35
C PHE A 6 4.57 -13.59 38.13
N PHE A 7 4.51 -14.49 37.14
CA PHE A 7 5.30 -14.39 35.91
C PHE A 7 4.96 -13.11 35.12
N LEU A 8 3.66 -12.81 34.92
CA LEU A 8 3.21 -11.61 34.20
C LEU A 8 3.54 -10.29 34.91
N LYS A 9 3.76 -10.29 36.24
CA LYS A 9 4.14 -9.09 36.99
C LYS A 9 5.61 -8.70 36.80
N LYS A 10 6.44 -9.63 36.32
CA LYS A 10 7.91 -9.47 36.16
C LYS A 10 8.36 -9.32 34.71
N ILE A 11 7.48 -9.57 33.74
CA ILE A 11 7.75 -9.32 32.32
C ILE A 11 7.63 -7.82 32.05
N ASN A 12 8.67 -7.06 32.39
CA ASN A 12 8.93 -5.78 31.76
C ASN A 12 9.59 -6.07 30.42
N VAL A 13 8.81 -6.48 29.40
CA VAL A 13 9.34 -6.45 28.03
C VAL A 13 9.51 -4.97 27.69
N PRO A 14 10.74 -4.47 27.52
CA PRO A 14 10.93 -3.08 27.19
C PRO A 14 10.35 -2.84 25.80
N LEU A 15 9.82 -1.63 25.56
CA LEU A 15 9.28 -1.22 24.26
C LEU A 15 10.25 -1.50 23.10
N SER A 16 11.55 -1.38 23.39
CA SER A 16 12.66 -1.69 22.48
C SER A 16 12.70 -3.15 22.04
N THR A 17 12.35 -4.11 22.89
CA THR A 17 12.31 -5.53 22.51
C THR A 17 11.20 -5.81 21.51
N ILE A 18 9.98 -5.28 21.72
CA ILE A 18 8.88 -5.46 20.76
C ILE A 18 9.24 -4.79 19.44
N PHE A 19 9.78 -3.57 19.50
CA PHE A 19 10.27 -2.87 18.31
C PHE A 19 11.32 -3.71 17.55
N PHE A 20 12.32 -4.26 18.24
CA PHE A 20 13.37 -5.05 17.63
C PHE A 20 12.84 -6.36 17.03
N LEU A 21 11.93 -7.05 17.74
CA LEU A 21 11.27 -8.25 17.22
C LEU A 21 10.51 -7.94 15.93
N LEU A 22 9.75 -6.83 15.88
CA LEU A 22 9.04 -6.42 14.68
C LEU A 22 9.99 -6.06 13.52
N LEU A 23 11.13 -5.45 13.83
CA LEU A 23 12.15 -5.07 12.86
C LEU A 23 12.77 -6.30 12.19
N ILE A 24 13.02 -7.38 12.94
CA ILE A 24 13.69 -8.58 12.41
C ILE A 24 12.74 -9.58 11.74
N ILE A 25 11.42 -9.47 11.91
CA ILE A 25 10.44 -10.43 11.35
C ILE A 25 10.65 -10.64 9.83
N PRO A 26 10.70 -9.59 8.99
CA PRO A 26 10.87 -9.78 7.55
C PRO A 26 12.18 -10.50 7.21
N THR A 27 13.27 -10.11 7.87
CA THR A 27 14.60 -10.71 7.68
C THR A 27 14.62 -12.19 8.06
N LEU A 28 13.88 -12.60 9.09
CA LEU A 28 13.87 -13.98 9.58
C LEU A 28 12.87 -14.88 8.83
N PHE A 29 11.72 -14.35 8.43
CA PHE A 29 10.59 -15.19 8.01
C PHE A 29 10.11 -14.96 6.57
N TRP A 30 10.48 -13.86 5.91
CA TRP A 30 9.95 -13.50 4.58
C TRP A 30 10.92 -13.82 3.44
N ASN A 31 11.26 -15.09 3.28
CA ASN A 31 12.04 -15.63 2.15
C ASN A 31 13.40 -14.94 1.86
N ASN A 32 14.05 -14.38 2.88
CA ASN A 32 15.43 -13.89 2.80
C ASN A 32 16.37 -15.06 2.39
N PRO A 33 17.24 -14.93 1.37
CA PRO A 33 17.75 -13.70 0.73
C PRO A 33 17.01 -13.15 -0.49
N LEU A 34 15.88 -13.73 -0.87
CA LEU A 34 15.17 -13.33 -2.09
C LEU A 34 14.47 -11.97 -1.94
N TYR A 35 14.45 -11.21 -3.03
CA TYR A 35 13.68 -9.99 -3.19
C TYR A 35 12.34 -10.30 -3.83
N LYS A 36 11.23 -9.81 -3.26
CA LYS A 36 9.91 -9.88 -3.88
C LYS A 36 9.68 -8.61 -4.68
N ILE A 37 9.98 -8.66 -5.97
CA ILE A 37 10.02 -7.49 -6.84
C ILE A 37 9.22 -7.72 -8.11
N GLY A 38 8.82 -6.64 -8.78
CA GLY A 38 7.91 -6.65 -9.90
C GLY A 38 6.70 -5.73 -9.67
N GLY A 39 5.64 -5.98 -10.42
CA GLY A 39 4.43 -5.16 -10.42
C GLY A 39 4.62 -3.79 -11.07
N ASP A 40 3.65 -2.90 -10.84
CA ASP A 40 3.59 -1.57 -11.46
C ASP A 40 4.73 -0.65 -11.02
N ASP A 41 5.17 -0.75 -9.76
CA ASP A 41 6.26 0.06 -9.21
C ASP A 41 7.66 -0.53 -9.48
N SER A 42 7.74 -1.71 -10.12
CA SER A 42 8.93 -2.57 -10.31
C SER A 42 9.63 -3.06 -9.03
N LEU A 43 9.70 -2.23 -7.99
CA LEU A 43 10.50 -2.44 -6.77
C LEU A 43 12.00 -2.68 -7.03
N LEU A 44 12.48 -2.45 -8.25
CA LEU A 44 13.87 -2.70 -8.63
C LEU A 44 14.84 -1.72 -7.97
N TYR A 45 14.35 -0.64 -7.37
CA TYR A 45 15.15 0.30 -6.59
C TYR A 45 15.80 -0.32 -5.35
N TYR A 46 15.36 -1.49 -4.85
CA TYR A 46 16.13 -2.22 -3.83
C TYR A 46 17.40 -2.90 -4.40
N ILE A 47 17.38 -3.25 -5.68
CA ILE A 47 18.48 -3.95 -6.36
C ILE A 47 19.36 -2.96 -7.16
N PHE A 48 18.79 -1.97 -7.81
CA PHE A 48 19.51 -1.03 -8.68
C PHE A 48 19.19 0.44 -8.34
N PRO A 49 19.33 0.86 -7.06
CA PRO A 49 18.98 2.24 -6.67
C PRO A 49 19.82 3.28 -7.41
N LEU A 50 21.10 3.00 -7.66
CA LEU A 50 22.01 3.93 -8.33
C LEU A 50 21.63 4.15 -9.79
N GLU A 51 21.37 3.05 -10.52
CA GLU A 51 20.97 3.07 -11.92
C GLU A 51 19.63 3.79 -12.08
N MET A 52 18.66 3.50 -11.20
CA MET A 52 17.38 4.21 -11.20
C MET A 52 17.57 5.70 -10.95
N ILE A 53 18.41 6.11 -9.98
CA ILE A 53 18.67 7.54 -9.75
C ILE A 53 19.31 8.20 -11.00
N ARG A 54 20.37 7.59 -11.53
CA ARG A 54 21.20 8.18 -12.60
C ARG A 54 20.49 8.26 -13.94
N TYR A 55 19.82 7.18 -14.34
CA TYR A 55 19.30 7.04 -15.70
C TYR A 55 17.79 7.26 -15.79
N PHE A 56 17.08 7.18 -14.68
CA PHE A 56 15.63 7.38 -14.62
C PHE A 56 15.27 8.63 -13.83
N LEU A 57 15.59 8.78 -12.56
CA LEU A 57 15.06 9.91 -11.78
C LEU A 57 15.61 11.27 -12.21
N ILE A 58 16.92 11.37 -12.44
CA ILE A 58 17.58 12.64 -12.80
C ILE A 58 17.44 12.96 -14.30
N ASN A 59 17.09 11.97 -15.11
CA ASN A 59 17.00 12.10 -16.55
C ASN A 59 15.66 12.73 -16.98
N ILE A 60 15.54 14.06 -16.87
CA ILE A 60 14.28 14.79 -17.17
C ILE A 60 14.11 14.92 -18.70
N ILE A 61 13.65 13.84 -19.35
CA ILE A 61 13.30 13.80 -20.78
C ILE A 61 11.81 13.46 -20.90
N SER A 62 11.14 13.97 -21.95
CA SER A 62 9.70 13.76 -22.18
C SER A 62 9.25 12.30 -22.29
N ASN A 63 10.15 11.39 -22.68
CA ASN A 63 9.88 9.96 -22.81
C ASN A 63 10.40 9.11 -21.63
N ASN A 64 10.73 9.73 -20.50
CA ASN A 64 11.32 9.03 -19.37
C ASN A 64 10.28 8.35 -18.46
N ASN A 65 9.51 7.44 -19.06
CA ASN A 65 8.60 6.58 -18.33
C ASN A 65 9.07 5.14 -18.39
N LEU A 66 8.83 4.43 -17.29
CA LEU A 66 8.88 2.98 -17.30
C LEU A 66 7.76 2.51 -18.23
N SER A 67 8.14 1.93 -19.38
CA SER A 67 7.28 1.19 -20.32
C SER A 67 6.30 1.94 -21.25
N GLY A 68 6.77 2.98 -21.94
CA GLY A 68 6.17 3.37 -23.24
C GLY A 68 4.86 4.18 -23.19
N LEU A 69 4.21 4.33 -22.03
CA LEU A 69 3.16 5.33 -21.84
C LEU A 69 3.81 6.71 -21.78
N GLY A 70 3.85 7.43 -22.91
CA GLY A 70 4.52 8.73 -23.10
C GLY A 70 3.92 9.92 -22.35
N VAL A 71 3.56 9.77 -21.08
CA VAL A 71 3.07 10.87 -20.23
C VAL A 71 4.26 11.60 -19.64
N TYR A 72 4.44 12.89 -19.91
CA TYR A 72 5.42 13.68 -19.14
C TYR A 72 5.05 13.66 -17.64
N GLY A 73 5.70 12.78 -16.89
CA GLY A 73 5.57 12.65 -15.45
C GLY A 73 6.98 12.63 -14.86
N ASN A 74 7.45 13.78 -14.38
CA ASN A 74 8.78 13.85 -13.78
C ASN A 74 8.82 12.94 -12.54
N GLN A 75 9.75 11.97 -12.53
CA GLN A 75 9.90 10.97 -11.49
C GLN A 75 10.77 11.44 -10.30
N LEU A 76 11.27 12.67 -10.34
CA LEU A 76 12.12 13.26 -9.31
C LEU A 76 11.56 13.17 -7.89
N TYR A 77 10.24 13.10 -7.72
CA TYR A 77 9.62 12.88 -6.41
C TYR A 77 10.05 11.58 -5.72
N MET A 78 10.58 10.59 -6.45
CA MET A 78 11.11 9.35 -5.85
C MET A 78 12.55 9.51 -5.33
N PHE A 79 13.25 10.57 -5.75
CA PHE A 79 14.69 10.73 -5.52
C PHE A 79 15.10 10.66 -4.05
N PRO A 80 14.47 11.40 -3.11
CA PRO A 80 14.88 11.37 -1.71
C PRO A 80 14.76 9.96 -1.09
N PHE A 81 13.71 9.24 -1.46
CA PHE A 81 13.48 7.88 -0.97
C PHE A 81 14.49 6.88 -1.57
N TYR A 82 14.77 6.96 -2.86
CA TYR A 82 15.74 6.06 -3.51
C TYR A 82 17.16 6.36 -3.05
N PHE A 83 17.48 7.64 -2.82
CA PHE A 83 18.76 8.04 -2.24
C PHE A 83 18.94 7.46 -0.84
N LEU A 84 17.88 7.48 -0.02
CA LEU A 84 17.91 6.80 1.28
C LEU A 84 18.21 5.31 1.13
N ILE A 85 17.57 4.63 0.19
CA ILE A 85 17.82 3.20 -0.09
C ILE A 85 19.27 2.97 -0.55
N LEU A 86 19.81 3.84 -1.41
CA LEU A 86 21.21 3.78 -1.84
C LEU A 86 22.17 3.89 -0.65
N LEU A 87 21.92 4.82 0.28
CA LEU A 87 22.74 4.95 1.49
C LEU A 87 22.73 3.68 2.33
N PHE A 88 21.56 3.09 2.56
CA PHE A 88 21.44 1.83 3.30
C PHE A 88 22.11 0.66 2.55
N LYS A 89 21.96 0.61 1.23
CA LYS A 89 22.59 -0.43 0.42
C LYS A 89 24.12 -0.37 0.48
N ASN A 90 24.68 0.84 0.45
CA ASN A 90 26.13 1.03 0.54
C ASN A 90 26.68 0.79 1.95
N THR A 91 25.91 1.09 2.99
CA THR A 91 26.34 0.93 4.40
C THR A 91 26.11 -0.47 4.94
N LEU A 92 25.06 -1.18 4.49
CA LEU A 92 24.67 -2.52 4.93
C LEU A 92 24.51 -3.48 3.73
N PRO A 93 25.55 -3.68 2.90
CA PRO A 93 25.44 -4.43 1.65
C PRO A 93 25.14 -5.92 1.84
N PHE A 94 25.39 -6.46 3.03
CA PHE A 94 25.13 -7.86 3.38
C PHE A 94 23.68 -8.14 3.78
N LEU A 95 22.87 -7.09 3.98
CA LEU A 95 21.45 -7.23 4.32
C LEU A 95 20.58 -7.13 3.06
N ASN A 96 19.53 -7.94 3.02
CA ASN A 96 18.43 -7.71 2.09
C ASN A 96 17.73 -6.38 2.48
N ILE A 97 18.03 -5.33 1.72
CA ILE A 97 17.53 -3.97 2.00
C ILE A 97 16.00 -3.90 1.95
N GLN A 98 15.33 -4.69 1.11
CA GLN A 98 13.87 -4.74 1.08
C GLN A 98 13.31 -5.26 2.40
N ALA A 99 13.82 -6.39 2.88
CA ALA A 99 13.43 -6.96 4.17
C ALA A 99 13.71 -5.99 5.34
N LEU A 100 14.86 -5.30 5.32
CA LEU A 100 15.20 -4.29 6.31
C LEU A 100 14.18 -3.14 6.34
N PHE A 101 13.83 -2.56 5.18
CA PHE A 101 12.88 -1.46 5.11
C PHE A 101 11.45 -1.89 5.48
N TYR A 102 11.07 -3.13 5.15
CA TYR A 102 9.81 -3.71 5.63
C TYR A 102 9.82 -3.88 7.14
N GLY A 103 10.95 -4.28 7.72
CA GLY A 103 11.17 -4.35 9.17
C GLY A 103 11.05 -2.97 9.82
N PHE A 104 11.67 -1.94 9.23
CA PHE A 104 11.51 -0.56 9.67
C PHE A 104 10.05 -0.12 9.60
N ASN A 105 9.32 -0.45 8.54
CA ASN A 105 7.92 -0.07 8.43
C ASN A 105 7.05 -0.70 9.55
N LEU A 106 7.28 -1.97 9.89
CA LEU A 106 6.59 -2.64 11.00
C LEU A 106 6.98 -2.08 12.37
N GLY A 107 8.28 -2.03 12.66
CA GLY A 107 8.79 -1.55 13.95
C GLY A 107 8.45 -0.09 14.20
N LEU A 108 8.71 0.77 13.21
CA LEU A 108 8.42 2.21 13.32
C LEU A 108 6.92 2.49 13.30
N GLY A 109 6.11 1.76 12.52
CA GLY A 109 4.64 1.87 12.58
C GLY A 109 4.08 1.55 13.95
N PHE A 110 4.60 0.50 14.59
CA PHE A 110 4.25 0.18 15.98
C PHE A 110 4.64 1.31 16.93
N LEU A 111 5.88 1.80 16.82
CA LEU A 111 6.44 2.81 17.71
C LEU A 111 5.73 4.17 17.56
N PHE A 112 5.51 4.62 16.33
CA PHE A 112 4.87 5.90 16.05
C PHE A 112 3.40 5.89 16.40
N PHE A 113 2.68 4.78 16.16
CA PHE A 113 1.31 4.63 16.65
C PHE A 113 1.26 4.60 18.19
N PHE A 114 2.24 3.97 18.84
CA PHE A 114 2.34 3.95 20.31
C PHE A 114 2.53 5.37 20.86
N TYR A 115 3.39 6.18 20.23
CA TYR A 115 3.59 7.57 20.62
C TYR A 115 2.39 8.46 20.34
N LEU A 116 1.71 8.25 19.20
CA LEU A 116 0.45 8.93 18.88
C LEU A 116 -0.59 8.70 19.97
N LEU A 117 -0.84 7.44 20.35
CA LEU A 117 -1.76 7.10 21.44
C LEU A 117 -1.33 7.73 22.78
N GLY A 118 -0.02 7.87 23.01
CA GLY A 118 0.55 8.50 24.19
C GLY A 118 0.15 9.97 24.40
N LEU A 119 -0.33 10.67 23.36
CA LEU A 119 -0.83 12.04 23.49
C LEU A 119 -2.14 12.12 24.30
N TRP A 120 -2.95 11.06 24.30
CA TRP A 120 -4.24 11.01 25.00
C TRP A 120 -4.28 9.99 26.14
N ILE A 121 -3.63 8.83 25.97
CA ILE A 121 -3.56 7.77 26.98
C ILE A 121 -2.35 7.99 27.90
N LYS A 122 -2.50 8.88 28.89
CA LYS A 122 -1.44 9.24 29.85
C LYS A 122 -1.19 8.13 30.88
N SER A 123 0.07 7.87 31.20
CA SER A 123 0.56 6.73 32.00
C SER A 123 0.42 6.89 33.53
N LYS A 124 -0.70 7.44 34.03
CA LYS A 124 -0.94 7.55 35.50
C LYS A 124 -0.94 6.19 36.21
N ASN A 125 -1.43 5.14 35.54
CA ASN A 125 -1.25 3.74 35.91
C ASN A 125 -0.25 3.13 34.92
N LEU A 126 1.04 3.18 35.26
CA LEU A 126 2.16 2.94 34.32
C LEU A 126 2.01 1.64 33.52
N ASN A 127 1.56 0.55 34.14
CA ASN A 127 1.58 -0.76 33.49
C ASN A 127 0.39 -0.99 32.53
N HIS A 128 -0.85 -0.67 32.92
CA HIS A 128 -2.02 -1.00 32.08
C HIS A 128 -2.13 -0.10 30.86
N ASN A 129 -1.92 1.21 31.01
CA ASN A 129 -1.98 2.16 29.89
C ASN A 129 -0.84 1.93 28.90
N PHE A 130 0.31 1.46 29.37
CA PHE A 130 1.39 0.99 28.51
C PHE A 130 0.94 -0.22 27.67
N LEU A 131 0.38 -1.25 28.31
CA LEU A 131 -0.10 -2.46 27.62
C LEU A 131 -1.20 -2.17 26.60
N ILE A 132 -2.16 -1.28 26.91
CA ILE A 132 -3.22 -0.88 25.96
C ILE A 132 -2.60 -0.28 24.70
N LYS A 133 -1.63 0.62 24.84
CA LYS A 133 -0.93 1.22 23.70
C LYS A 133 -0.15 0.18 22.91
N VAL A 134 0.57 -0.72 23.58
CA VAL A 134 1.30 -1.81 22.91
C VAL A 134 0.33 -2.68 22.10
N ILE A 135 -0.75 -3.15 22.72
CA ILE A 135 -1.75 -4.02 22.09
C ILE A 135 -2.39 -3.34 20.88
N ALA A 136 -2.81 -2.08 21.02
CA ALA A 136 -3.40 -1.34 19.91
C ALA A 136 -2.41 -1.07 18.78
N SER A 137 -1.14 -0.76 19.09
CA SER A 137 -0.09 -0.59 18.08
C SER A 137 0.24 -1.89 17.33
N VAL A 138 0.29 -3.02 18.03
CA VAL A 138 0.47 -4.33 17.40
C VAL A 138 -0.73 -4.69 16.54
N HIS A 139 -1.96 -4.42 17.02
CA HIS A 139 -3.18 -4.60 16.25
C HIS A 139 -3.21 -3.73 14.97
N TYR A 140 -2.68 -2.51 15.03
CA TYR A 140 -2.59 -1.61 13.89
C TYR A 140 -1.65 -2.16 12.80
N VAL A 141 -0.40 -2.50 13.15
CA VAL A 141 0.59 -2.95 12.14
C VAL A 141 0.27 -4.32 11.56
N PHE A 142 -0.35 -5.20 12.35
CA PHE A 142 -0.80 -6.53 11.92
C PHE A 142 -2.29 -6.60 11.57
N SER A 143 -2.92 -5.45 11.31
CA SER A 143 -4.31 -5.43 10.93
C SER A 143 -4.52 -6.26 9.66
N CYS A 144 -5.52 -7.14 9.65
CA CYS A 144 -5.84 -7.92 8.45
C CYS A 144 -6.14 -7.01 7.24
N PHE A 145 -6.65 -5.79 7.46
CA PHE A 145 -6.90 -4.82 6.40
C PHE A 145 -5.61 -4.41 5.70
N THR A 146 -4.54 -4.10 6.46
CA THR A 146 -3.26 -3.68 5.86
C THR A 146 -2.55 -4.84 5.19
N VAL A 147 -2.60 -6.04 5.79
CA VAL A 147 -1.94 -7.24 5.26
C VAL A 147 -2.46 -7.58 3.86
N TYR A 148 -3.78 -7.63 3.68
CA TYR A 148 -4.37 -8.01 2.39
C TYR A 148 -4.37 -6.90 1.34
N THR A 149 -4.50 -5.63 1.72
CA THR A 149 -4.54 -4.55 0.71
C THR A 149 -3.14 -4.05 0.35
N LEU A 150 -2.32 -3.72 1.36
CA LEU A 150 -1.03 -3.06 1.15
C LEU A 150 0.14 -4.05 1.08
N TRP A 151 0.23 -4.99 2.01
CA TRP A 151 1.40 -5.88 2.05
C TRP A 151 1.38 -6.97 0.98
N GLN A 152 0.20 -7.31 0.46
CA GLN A 152 0.09 -8.21 -0.68
C GLN A 152 0.57 -7.55 -1.98
N SER A 153 0.22 -6.27 -2.19
CA SER A 153 0.57 -5.51 -3.40
C SER A 153 1.97 -4.90 -3.36
N GLN A 154 2.50 -4.61 -2.16
CA GLN A 154 3.86 -4.13 -1.91
C GLN A 154 4.25 -2.83 -2.61
N LEU A 155 3.25 -2.05 -3.01
CA LEU A 155 3.42 -0.71 -3.54
C LEU A 155 4.06 0.20 -2.48
N PHE A 156 4.71 1.28 -2.92
CA PHE A 156 5.36 2.23 -1.99
C PHE A 156 4.42 2.78 -0.91
N VAL A 157 3.11 2.79 -1.19
CA VAL A 157 2.07 3.22 -0.25
C VAL A 157 2.08 2.47 1.08
N MET A 158 2.67 1.27 1.14
CA MET A 158 2.82 0.50 2.37
C MET A 158 3.57 1.26 3.47
N TYR A 159 4.47 2.19 3.12
CA TYR A 159 5.20 3.00 4.11
C TYR A 159 4.31 4.00 4.85
N LEU A 160 3.07 4.24 4.40
CA LEU A 160 2.09 4.99 5.17
C LEU A 160 1.75 4.31 6.51
N VAL A 161 1.98 2.99 6.65
CA VAL A 161 1.84 2.28 7.93
C VAL A 161 2.72 2.90 9.02
N ALA A 162 3.98 3.21 8.71
CA ALA A 162 4.84 3.93 9.65
C ALA A 162 4.62 5.44 9.62
N ILE A 163 4.62 6.01 8.42
CA ILE A 163 4.77 7.45 8.25
C ILE A 163 3.50 8.23 8.67
N PHE A 164 2.30 7.69 8.44
CA PHE A 164 1.07 8.42 8.76
C PHE A 164 0.86 8.65 10.28
N PRO A 165 1.01 7.64 11.16
CA PRO A 165 0.96 7.89 12.61
C PRO A 165 2.00 8.92 13.08
N LEU A 166 3.21 8.92 12.49
CA LEU A 166 4.26 9.88 12.83
C LEU A 166 3.88 11.31 12.44
N ILE A 167 3.35 11.51 11.24
CA ILE A 167 2.89 12.82 10.75
C ILE A 167 1.83 13.38 11.71
N LEU A 168 0.84 12.57 12.08
CA LEU A 168 -0.19 12.99 13.03
C LEU A 168 0.41 13.29 14.41
N TYR A 169 1.32 12.45 14.90
CA TYR A 169 1.97 12.64 16.19
C TYR A 169 2.75 13.96 16.24
N LEU A 170 3.65 14.18 15.27
CA LEU A 170 4.48 15.39 15.21
C LEU A 170 3.63 16.64 15.06
N PHE A 171 2.60 16.60 14.21
CA PHE A 171 1.70 17.74 14.01
C PHE A 171 0.94 18.09 15.30
N ILE A 172 0.26 17.11 15.91
CA ILE A 172 -0.54 17.33 17.12
C ILE A 172 0.36 17.75 18.28
N LYS A 173 1.52 17.10 18.46
CA LYS A 173 2.49 17.45 19.49
C LYS A 173 3.05 18.86 19.29
N GLY A 174 3.35 19.24 18.05
CA GLY A 174 3.77 20.59 17.68
C GLY A 174 2.78 21.66 18.11
N VAL A 175 1.51 21.46 17.81
CA VAL A 175 0.43 22.38 18.21
C VAL A 175 0.23 22.41 19.73
N GLN A 176 0.28 21.26 20.41
CA GLN A 176 0.12 21.16 21.88
C GLN A 176 1.26 21.86 22.62
N GLU A 177 2.52 21.60 22.23
CA GLU A 177 3.72 22.16 22.86
C GLU A 177 4.10 23.54 22.33
N ASN A 178 3.42 24.04 21.29
CA ASN A 178 3.77 25.27 20.58
C ASN A 178 5.23 25.28 20.05
N LYS A 179 5.72 24.12 19.61
CA LYS A 179 7.10 23.95 19.12
C LYS A 179 7.11 23.70 17.62
N LYS A 180 7.56 24.69 16.84
CA LYS A 180 7.62 24.65 15.37
C LYS A 180 8.56 23.55 14.83
N ILE A 181 9.57 23.14 15.62
CA ILE A 181 10.52 22.08 15.21
C ILE A 181 9.81 20.78 14.83
N TYR A 182 8.71 20.42 15.49
CA TYR A 182 7.97 19.20 15.12
C TYR A 182 7.30 19.34 13.75
N ILE A 183 6.86 20.54 13.37
CA ILE A 183 6.28 20.80 12.03
C ILE A 183 7.36 20.75 10.96
N ILE A 184 8.53 21.33 11.24
CA ILE A 184 9.69 21.26 10.33
C ILE A 184 10.09 19.80 10.12
N LEU A 185 10.26 19.03 11.20
CA LEU A 185 10.58 17.60 11.12
C LEU A 185 9.52 16.82 10.33
N ASN A 186 8.23 17.14 10.53
CA ASN A 186 7.14 16.53 9.79
C ASN A 186 7.24 16.77 8.28
N SER A 187 7.43 18.04 7.87
CA SER A 187 7.62 18.40 6.45
C SER A 187 8.87 17.76 5.84
N VAL A 188 9.98 17.70 6.59
CA VAL A 188 11.22 17.03 6.13
C VAL A 188 10.98 15.53 5.92
N ILE A 189 10.36 14.84 6.87
CA ILE A 189 10.08 13.41 6.74
C ILE A 189 9.15 13.13 5.56
N LEU A 190 8.10 13.92 5.37
CA LEU A 190 7.22 13.80 4.21
C LEU A 190 7.94 14.10 2.89
N SER A 191 8.95 14.96 2.89
CA SER A 191 9.76 15.25 1.70
C SER A 191 10.76 14.13 1.40
N ILE A 192 11.30 13.45 2.42
CA ILE A 192 12.10 12.22 2.22
C ILE A 192 11.23 11.09 1.67
N PHE A 193 9.99 10.99 2.15
CA PHE A 193 8.98 10.04 1.68
C PHE A 193 8.01 10.68 0.67
N SER A 194 8.49 11.58 -0.19
CA SER A 194 7.66 12.31 -1.17
C SER A 194 6.91 11.39 -2.13
N ILE A 195 7.41 10.18 -2.35
CA ILE A 195 6.70 9.11 -3.06
C ILE A 195 5.30 8.84 -2.49
N LEU A 196 5.10 8.98 -1.18
CA LEU A 196 3.80 8.80 -0.52
C LEU A 196 2.81 9.93 -0.82
N LEU A 197 3.29 11.13 -1.18
CA LEU A 197 2.44 12.25 -1.56
C LEU A 197 1.77 12.00 -2.92
N LEU A 198 2.39 11.21 -3.81
CA LEU A 198 1.77 10.78 -5.06
C LEU A 198 0.90 9.53 -4.93
N SER A 199 0.93 8.84 -3.78
CA SER A 199 -0.14 7.91 -3.36
C SER A 199 -1.39 8.67 -2.88
N VAL A 200 -1.80 9.70 -3.63
CA VAL A 200 -2.92 10.61 -3.28
C VAL A 200 -4.16 9.86 -2.81
N PRO A 201 -4.63 8.77 -3.47
CA PRO A 201 -5.86 8.12 -3.04
C PRO A 201 -5.77 7.54 -1.62
N TRP A 202 -4.69 6.85 -1.28
CA TRP A 202 -4.54 6.29 0.07
C TRP A 202 -4.25 7.36 1.11
N PHE A 203 -3.46 8.38 0.78
CA PHE A 203 -3.17 9.48 1.69
C PHE A 203 -4.45 10.29 2.01
N VAL A 204 -5.26 10.60 0.99
CA VAL A 204 -6.54 11.30 1.17
C VAL A 204 -7.53 10.41 1.93
N ALA A 205 -7.58 9.10 1.70
CA ALA A 205 -8.42 8.19 2.49
C ALA A 205 -8.07 8.25 3.99
N LEU A 206 -6.78 8.28 4.33
CA LEU A 206 -6.30 8.46 5.70
C LEU A 206 -6.64 9.84 6.28
N LEU A 207 -6.54 10.91 5.48
CA LEU A 207 -6.98 12.25 5.90
C LEU A 207 -8.49 12.29 6.18
N ILE A 208 -9.32 11.75 5.29
CA ILE A 208 -10.78 11.63 5.49
C ILE A 208 -11.07 10.86 6.78
N SER A 209 -10.41 9.72 6.99
CA SER A 209 -10.55 8.92 8.21
C SER A 209 -10.15 9.73 9.45
N SER A 210 -9.03 10.45 9.42
CA SER A 210 -8.54 11.22 10.58
C SER A 210 -9.26 12.56 10.79
N PHE A 211 -10.08 13.01 9.85
CA PHE A 211 -10.71 14.33 9.87
C PHE A 211 -11.50 14.60 11.17
N PRO A 212 -12.36 13.70 11.69
CA PRO A 212 -13.08 13.97 12.93
C PRO A 212 -12.15 14.17 14.14
N LEU A 213 -11.03 13.43 14.20
CA LEU A 213 -10.03 13.58 15.28
C LEU A 213 -9.27 14.90 15.15
N LEU A 214 -8.88 15.27 13.94
CA LEU A 214 -8.23 16.55 13.65
C LEU A 214 -9.18 17.72 13.95
N PHE A 215 -10.47 17.58 13.62
CA PHE A 215 -11.49 18.59 13.91
C PHE A 215 -11.69 18.77 15.43
N PHE A 216 -11.79 17.69 16.19
CA PHE A 216 -11.79 17.75 17.66
C PHE A 216 -10.59 18.52 18.20
N PHE A 217 -9.41 18.26 17.65
CA PHE A 217 -8.18 18.90 18.08
C PHE A 217 -8.11 20.38 17.65
N PHE A 218 -8.61 20.71 16.45
CA PHE A 218 -8.78 22.07 15.95
C PHE A 218 -9.68 22.90 16.87
N LEU A 219 -10.84 22.36 17.29
CA LEU A 219 -11.76 23.08 18.19
C LEU A 219 -11.09 23.51 19.49
N LYS A 220 -10.13 22.73 20.00
CA LYS A 220 -9.36 23.06 21.21
C LYS A 220 -8.22 24.05 20.99
N ASN A 221 -7.68 24.14 19.77
CA ASN A 221 -6.44 24.87 19.50
C ASN A 221 -6.54 25.77 18.24
N LYS A 222 -7.72 26.31 17.91
CA LYS A 222 -8.04 26.97 16.63
C LYS A 222 -6.91 27.82 16.04
N LYS A 223 -6.47 28.86 16.75
CA LYS A 223 -5.42 29.80 16.28
C LYS A 223 -4.09 29.08 16.02
N ARG A 224 -3.63 28.26 16.97
CA ARG A 224 -2.36 27.53 16.84
C ARG A 224 -2.43 26.50 15.72
N PHE A 225 -3.54 25.78 15.60
CA PHE A 225 -3.76 24.79 14.55
C PHE A 225 -3.66 25.42 13.17
N VAL A 226 -4.30 26.56 12.93
CA VAL A 226 -4.24 27.28 11.63
C VAL A 226 -2.80 27.73 11.34
N ILE A 227 -2.15 28.41 12.28
CA ILE A 227 -0.76 28.88 12.10
C ILE A 227 0.17 27.70 11.76
N PHE A 228 0.09 26.62 12.52
CA PHE A 228 0.95 25.45 12.31
C PHE A 228 0.62 24.72 11.01
N SER A 229 -0.64 24.69 10.58
CA SER A 229 -1.06 24.17 9.27
C SER A 229 -0.48 25.00 8.13
N SER A 230 -0.54 26.33 8.23
CA SER A 230 0.05 27.23 7.22
C SER A 230 1.57 27.06 7.12
N ILE A 231 2.27 26.97 8.26
CA ILE A 231 3.72 26.71 8.29
C ILE A 231 4.02 25.34 7.67
N PHE A 232 3.26 24.31 8.04
CA PHE A 232 3.42 22.96 7.49
C PHE A 232 3.29 22.94 5.97
N ILE A 233 2.21 23.53 5.44
CA ILE A 233 1.93 23.60 4.00
C ILE A 233 3.03 24.39 3.27
N LEU A 234 3.41 25.56 3.79
CA LEU A 234 4.45 26.39 3.18
C LEU A 234 5.78 25.66 3.08
N ILE A 235 6.24 25.05 4.18
CA ILE A 235 7.51 24.30 4.19
C ILE A 235 7.41 23.08 3.28
N LEU A 236 6.28 22.36 3.29
CA LEU A 236 6.10 21.19 2.45
C LEU A 236 6.16 21.56 0.96
N ILE A 237 5.51 22.65 0.55
CA ILE A 237 5.58 23.18 -0.82
C ILE A 237 7.03 23.55 -1.16
N LEU A 238 7.73 24.30 -0.30
CA LEU A 238 9.11 24.71 -0.53
C LEU A 238 10.06 23.52 -0.70
N LEU A 239 9.96 22.51 0.18
CA LEU A 239 10.81 21.32 0.12
C LEU A 239 10.51 20.42 -1.07
N ASN A 240 9.29 20.45 -1.60
CA ASN A 240 8.84 19.60 -2.70
C ASN A 240 8.70 20.36 -4.03
N PHE A 241 9.07 21.65 -4.06
CA PHE A 241 8.89 22.52 -5.21
C PHE A 241 9.57 21.95 -6.47
N TYR A 242 10.74 21.32 -6.29
CA TYR A 242 11.56 20.76 -7.37
C TYR A 242 10.83 19.72 -8.23
N TRP A 243 9.86 18.98 -7.69
CA TRP A 243 9.04 18.03 -8.47
C TRP A 243 7.58 18.48 -8.61
N LEU A 244 7.04 19.20 -7.61
CA LEU A 244 5.67 19.74 -7.67
C LEU A 244 5.48 20.67 -8.86
N PHE A 245 6.51 21.45 -9.21
CA PHE A 245 6.48 22.32 -10.39
C PHE A 245 6.15 21.53 -11.66
N HIS A 246 6.78 20.37 -11.87
CA HIS A 246 6.53 19.53 -13.04
C HIS A 246 5.12 18.93 -13.04
N PHE A 247 4.57 18.59 -11.87
CA PHE A 247 3.20 18.11 -11.75
C PHE A 247 2.19 19.19 -12.14
N VAL A 248 2.40 20.43 -11.68
CA VAL A 248 1.54 21.57 -12.03
C VAL A 248 1.70 21.97 -13.50
N TYR A 249 2.91 21.82 -14.06
CA TYR A 249 3.21 22.16 -15.45
C TYR A 249 2.75 21.10 -16.46
N SER A 250 2.64 19.82 -16.05
CA SER A 250 2.31 18.69 -16.93
C SER A 250 1.04 18.90 -17.79
N PRO A 251 -0.08 19.46 -17.29
CA PRO A 251 -1.25 19.77 -18.12
C PRO A 251 -1.01 20.85 -19.19
N PHE A 252 0.04 21.65 -19.05
CA PHE A 252 0.40 22.75 -19.94
C PHE A 252 1.52 22.39 -20.90
N SER A 253 2.20 21.25 -20.72
CA SER A 253 3.16 20.78 -21.71
C SER A 253 2.40 20.30 -22.95
N SER A 254 2.98 20.54 -24.13
CA SER A 254 2.42 20.17 -25.44
C SER A 254 2.29 18.66 -25.68
N ASP A 255 2.47 17.84 -24.64
CA ASP A 255 2.35 16.39 -24.70
C ASP A 255 0.86 16.01 -24.56
N HIS A 256 0.22 15.76 -25.72
CA HIS A 256 -1.19 15.37 -25.85
C HIS A 256 -1.62 14.21 -24.93
N VAL A 257 -0.68 13.40 -24.44
CA VAL A 257 -0.95 12.23 -23.58
C VAL A 257 -1.48 12.61 -22.19
N ALA A 258 -1.05 13.74 -21.61
CA ALA A 258 -1.57 14.19 -20.30
C ALA A 258 -3.04 14.62 -20.40
N ILE A 259 -3.38 15.28 -21.51
CA ILE A 259 -4.77 15.65 -21.87
C ILE A 259 -5.60 14.40 -22.15
N ASP A 260 -5.03 13.37 -22.79
CA ASP A 260 -5.68 12.09 -23.08
C ASP A 260 -5.98 11.25 -21.83
N ILE A 261 -5.16 11.31 -20.78
CA ILE A 261 -5.48 10.64 -19.50
C ILE A 261 -6.65 11.34 -18.81
N ILE A 262 -6.63 12.67 -18.77
CA ILE A 262 -7.71 13.45 -18.15
C ILE A 262 -9.02 13.23 -18.94
N SER A 263 -8.97 13.25 -20.28
CA SER A 263 -10.13 12.99 -21.13
C SER A 263 -10.61 11.53 -21.01
N GLY A 264 -9.68 10.56 -20.90
CA GLY A 264 -9.97 9.15 -20.70
C GLY A 264 -10.69 8.86 -19.37
N VAL A 265 -10.21 9.43 -18.26
CA VAL A 265 -10.80 9.25 -16.92
C VAL A 265 -12.12 10.02 -16.76
N THR A 266 -12.33 11.08 -17.54
CA THR A 266 -13.59 11.85 -17.56
C THR A 266 -14.58 11.35 -18.61
N SER A 267 -14.17 10.43 -19.49
CA SER A 267 -15.01 9.88 -20.56
C SER A 267 -16.26 9.20 -20.02
N GLN A 268 -17.35 9.26 -20.79
CA GLN A 268 -18.61 8.62 -20.39
C GLN A 268 -18.48 7.10 -20.25
N SER A 269 -17.71 6.46 -21.14
CA SER A 269 -17.45 5.01 -21.09
C SER A 269 -16.72 4.62 -19.82
N PHE A 270 -15.70 5.38 -19.41
CA PHE A 270 -14.99 5.16 -18.17
C PHE A 270 -15.90 5.37 -16.96
N ARG A 271 -16.69 6.46 -16.94
CA ARG A 271 -17.64 6.72 -15.85
C ARG A 271 -18.67 5.59 -15.72
N ASN A 272 -19.24 5.11 -16.83
CA ASN A 272 -20.19 4.00 -16.83
C ASN A 272 -19.55 2.70 -16.33
N SER A 273 -18.36 2.37 -16.82
CA SER A 273 -17.60 1.19 -16.40
C SER A 273 -17.27 1.25 -14.90
N ASN A 274 -16.88 2.43 -14.42
CA ASN A 274 -16.58 2.64 -13.03
C ASN A 274 -17.81 2.51 -12.12
N GLN A 275 -18.96 3.04 -12.53
CA GLN A 275 -20.22 2.84 -11.79
C GLN A 275 -20.58 1.36 -11.69
N TYR A 276 -20.46 0.63 -12.80
CA TYR A 276 -20.71 -0.80 -12.85
C TYR A 276 -19.78 -1.57 -11.89
N LEU A 277 -18.48 -1.29 -11.93
CA LEU A 277 -17.49 -1.87 -11.03
C LEU A 277 -17.80 -1.59 -9.55
N VAL A 278 -18.10 -0.33 -9.20
CA VAL A 278 -18.49 0.03 -7.83
C VAL A 278 -19.70 -0.77 -7.38
N ARG A 279 -20.73 -0.92 -8.22
CA ARG A 279 -21.94 -1.67 -7.88
C ARG A 279 -21.65 -3.16 -7.67
N ILE A 280 -20.87 -3.80 -8.54
CA ILE A 280 -20.49 -5.22 -8.40
C ILE A 280 -19.68 -5.45 -7.14
N VAL A 281 -18.60 -4.69 -6.95
CA VAL A 281 -17.72 -4.85 -5.79
C VAL A 281 -18.50 -4.59 -4.50
N SER A 282 -19.40 -3.60 -4.49
CA SER A 282 -20.26 -3.34 -3.34
C SER A 282 -21.29 -4.44 -3.11
N ALA A 283 -21.85 -5.06 -4.16
CA ALA A 283 -22.84 -6.14 -4.04
C ALA A 283 -22.29 -7.35 -3.28
N GLY A 284 -21.01 -7.69 -3.49
CA GLY A 284 -20.32 -8.76 -2.78
C GLY A 284 -19.91 -8.44 -1.33
N ASN A 285 -20.01 -7.17 -0.90
CA ASN A 285 -19.60 -6.72 0.43
C ASN A 285 -20.72 -6.80 1.48
N SER A 286 -20.37 -6.61 2.76
CA SER A 286 -21.31 -6.44 3.86
C SER A 286 -20.67 -5.60 4.96
N LEU A 287 -21.47 -4.81 5.69
CA LEU A 287 -21.01 -4.09 6.86
C LEU A 287 -20.47 -5.01 7.94
N ILE A 288 -20.96 -6.25 8.02
CA ILE A 288 -20.50 -7.21 9.03
C ILE A 288 -19.07 -7.72 8.73
N PHE A 289 -18.68 -7.77 7.45
CA PHE A 289 -17.46 -8.48 7.02
C PHE A 289 -16.16 -7.87 7.54
N PRO A 290 -15.98 -6.52 7.57
CA PRO A 290 -14.78 -5.95 8.14
C PRO A 290 -14.57 -6.33 9.61
N PHE A 291 -15.64 -6.36 10.42
CA PHE A 291 -15.54 -6.74 11.83
C PHE A 291 -15.08 -8.17 12.06
N LEU A 292 -15.43 -9.04 11.11
CA LEU A 292 -15.17 -10.45 11.14
C LEU A 292 -13.88 -10.82 10.40
N ALA A 293 -13.15 -9.84 9.85
CA ALA A 293 -12.02 -10.03 8.94
C ALA A 293 -12.37 -10.84 7.67
N LEU A 294 -13.64 -10.84 7.24
CA LEU A 294 -14.15 -11.63 6.11
C LEU A 294 -14.21 -10.84 4.78
N PHE A 295 -13.81 -9.57 4.76
CA PHE A 295 -14.08 -8.64 3.65
C PHE A 295 -13.54 -9.11 2.29
N HIS A 296 -12.49 -9.92 2.27
CA HIS A 296 -11.86 -10.42 1.06
C HIS A 296 -12.32 -11.83 0.67
N LYS A 297 -13.16 -12.51 1.48
CA LYS A 297 -13.57 -13.91 1.25
C LYS A 297 -14.15 -14.11 -0.15
N ASN A 298 -15.18 -13.32 -0.47
CA ASN A 298 -15.93 -13.50 -1.70
C ASN A 298 -15.06 -13.20 -2.92
N ILE A 299 -14.27 -12.12 -2.86
CA ILE A 299 -13.33 -11.76 -3.93
C ILE A 299 -12.28 -12.85 -4.10
N GLN A 300 -11.62 -13.30 -3.03
CA GLN A 300 -10.60 -14.34 -3.13
C GLN A 300 -11.14 -15.65 -3.68
N GLN A 301 -12.36 -16.04 -3.30
CA GLN A 301 -13.01 -17.23 -3.80
C GLN A 301 -13.41 -17.09 -5.28
N GLN A 302 -14.03 -15.97 -5.66
CA GLN A 302 -14.48 -15.71 -7.03
C GLN A 302 -13.31 -15.58 -8.01
N PHE A 303 -12.22 -14.93 -7.61
CA PHE A 303 -11.04 -14.71 -8.44
C PHE A 303 -9.96 -15.79 -8.28
N GLY A 304 -10.20 -16.83 -7.48
CA GLY A 304 -9.25 -17.93 -7.27
C GLY A 304 -7.89 -17.46 -6.76
N TRP A 305 -7.86 -16.49 -5.83
CA TRP A 305 -6.60 -15.99 -5.26
C TRP A 305 -5.97 -17.08 -4.39
N GLN A 306 -4.65 -17.31 -4.53
CA GLN A 306 -3.98 -18.35 -3.73
C GLN A 306 -4.01 -18.05 -2.22
N THR A 307 -4.14 -16.78 -1.85
CA THR A 307 -4.28 -16.34 -0.46
C THR A 307 -5.59 -16.81 0.19
N TYR A 308 -6.56 -17.30 -0.59
CA TYR A 308 -7.77 -17.93 -0.07
C TYR A 308 -7.48 -19.13 0.83
N ASN A 309 -6.38 -19.85 0.60
CA ASN A 309 -6.00 -20.99 1.45
C ASN A 309 -5.61 -20.52 2.86
N ILE A 310 -4.85 -19.43 2.98
CA ILE A 310 -4.55 -18.81 4.29
C ILE A 310 -5.86 -18.40 4.97
N PHE A 311 -6.75 -17.76 4.20
CA PHE A 311 -8.03 -17.32 4.69
C PHE A 311 -8.89 -18.47 5.25
N SER A 312 -9.07 -19.52 4.46
CA SER A 312 -9.92 -20.66 4.80
C SER A 312 -9.37 -21.48 5.97
N GLN A 313 -8.04 -21.66 6.05
CA GLN A 313 -7.42 -22.49 7.09
C GLN A 313 -7.20 -21.75 8.41
N GLN A 314 -6.96 -20.43 8.40
CA GLN A 314 -6.64 -19.68 9.61
C GLN A 314 -7.78 -18.72 10.00
N TYR A 315 -8.16 -17.81 9.11
CA TYR A 315 -9.04 -16.70 9.47
C TYR A 315 -10.50 -17.14 9.71
N LEU A 316 -10.99 -18.16 8.99
CA LEU A 316 -12.31 -18.74 9.27
C LEU A 316 -12.38 -19.40 10.66
N ILE A 317 -11.30 -20.04 11.12
CA ILE A 317 -11.26 -20.65 12.46
C ILE A 317 -11.27 -19.56 13.54
N LEU A 318 -10.58 -18.44 13.30
CA LEU A 318 -10.51 -17.31 14.23
C LEU A 318 -11.74 -16.39 14.19
N LEU A 319 -12.72 -16.68 13.33
CA LEU A 319 -13.87 -15.81 13.07
C LEU A 319 -14.60 -15.37 14.35
N TYR A 320 -14.96 -16.32 15.21
CA TYR A 320 -15.67 -16.02 16.45
C TYR A 320 -14.77 -15.32 17.48
N LEU A 321 -13.47 -15.61 17.46
CA LEU A 321 -12.50 -14.94 18.33
C LEU A 321 -12.34 -13.47 17.95
N ASN A 322 -12.51 -13.11 16.67
CA ASN A 322 -12.44 -11.72 16.22
C ASN A 322 -13.57 -10.84 16.78
N LEU A 323 -14.70 -11.42 17.21
CA LEU A 323 -15.76 -10.69 17.91
C LEU A 323 -15.27 -10.08 19.24
N VAL A 324 -14.20 -10.63 19.84
CA VAL A 324 -13.59 -10.07 21.06
C VAL A 324 -13.13 -8.63 20.85
N PHE A 325 -12.75 -8.23 19.63
CA PHE A 325 -12.33 -6.85 19.36
C PHE A 325 -13.49 -5.84 19.37
N LEU A 326 -14.74 -6.29 19.20
CA LEU A 326 -15.93 -5.44 19.33
C LEU A 326 -16.35 -5.21 20.79
N ILE A 327 -16.08 -6.17 21.66
CA ILE A 327 -16.52 -6.13 23.06
C ILE A 327 -16.05 -4.83 23.75
N PRO A 328 -14.76 -4.41 23.67
CA PRO A 328 -14.33 -3.15 24.28
C PRO A 328 -15.05 -1.92 23.72
N ILE A 329 -15.35 -1.89 22.43
CA ILE A 329 -16.01 -0.75 21.78
C ILE A 329 -17.44 -0.59 22.30
N ILE A 330 -18.18 -1.71 22.40
CA ILE A 330 -19.55 -1.76 22.91
C ILE A 330 -19.57 -1.45 24.42
N LEU A 331 -18.69 -2.08 25.20
CA LEU A 331 -18.59 -1.84 26.65
C LEU A 331 -18.22 -0.39 26.96
N ALA A 332 -17.33 0.22 26.16
CA ALA A 332 -16.98 1.62 26.33
C ALA A 332 -18.20 2.53 26.20
N SER A 333 -19.16 2.23 25.30
CA SER A 333 -20.41 2.99 25.16
C SER A 333 -21.22 3.01 26.46
N PHE A 334 -21.30 1.89 27.18
CA PHE A 334 -22.01 1.79 28.45
C PHE A 334 -21.30 2.57 29.58
N PHE A 335 -19.97 2.68 29.53
CA PHE A 335 -19.20 3.42 30.54
C PHE A 335 -19.03 4.92 30.25
N LEU A 336 -19.53 5.45 29.12
CA LEU A 336 -19.35 6.85 28.74
C LEU A 336 -19.88 7.85 29.78
N ARG A 337 -20.98 7.52 30.48
CA ARG A 337 -21.57 8.40 31.50
C ARG A 337 -20.69 8.57 32.74
N LYS A 338 -19.87 7.57 33.05
CA LYS A 338 -18.95 7.56 34.21
C LYS A 338 -17.57 8.15 33.89
N THR A 339 -17.34 8.49 32.62
CA THR A 339 -16.04 8.85 32.08
C THR A 339 -15.89 10.36 31.95
N LYS A 340 -14.65 10.87 32.04
CA LYS A 340 -14.34 12.29 31.87
C LYS A 340 -14.83 12.80 30.51
N THR A 341 -15.32 14.04 30.46
CA THR A 341 -15.84 14.67 29.23
C THR A 341 -14.87 14.60 28.06
N GLN A 342 -13.57 14.77 28.31
CA GLN A 342 -12.55 14.68 27.26
C GLN A 342 -12.44 13.29 26.64
N ASP A 343 -12.44 12.24 27.47
CA ASP A 343 -12.35 10.86 27.00
C ASP A 343 -13.64 10.45 26.27
N ARG A 344 -14.79 10.93 26.75
CA ARG A 344 -16.09 10.77 26.07
C ARG A 344 -16.08 11.41 24.68
N GLN A 345 -15.63 12.66 24.58
CA GLN A 345 -15.52 13.35 23.29
C GLN A 345 -14.57 12.59 22.36
N LEU A 346 -13.38 12.20 22.86
CA LEU A 346 -12.40 11.48 22.07
C LEU A 346 -12.98 10.17 21.53
N TYR A 347 -13.67 9.38 22.36
CA TYR A 347 -14.36 8.17 21.92
C TYR A 347 -15.38 8.46 20.80
N LEU A 348 -16.21 9.50 20.94
CA LEU A 348 -17.21 9.85 19.93
C LEU A 348 -16.56 10.27 18.60
N TYR A 349 -15.51 11.08 18.63
CA TYR A 349 -14.79 11.47 17.41
C TYR A 349 -14.04 10.29 16.77
N SER A 350 -13.48 9.38 17.58
CA SER A 350 -12.91 8.12 17.08
C SER A 350 -13.97 7.21 16.46
N LEU A 351 -15.16 7.14 17.07
CA LEU A 351 -16.28 6.35 16.55
C LEU A 351 -16.77 6.90 15.21
N VAL A 352 -16.94 8.22 15.09
CA VAL A 352 -17.32 8.88 13.84
C VAL A 352 -16.24 8.68 12.77
N SER A 353 -14.96 8.84 13.13
CA SER A 353 -13.81 8.56 12.24
C SER A 353 -13.86 7.14 11.68
N TRP A 354 -14.09 6.16 12.54
CA TRP A 354 -14.18 4.76 12.14
C TRP A 354 -15.45 4.46 11.33
N LEU A 355 -16.61 5.03 11.66
CA LEU A 355 -17.86 4.87 10.89
C LEU A 355 -17.77 5.44 9.47
N ILE A 356 -17.19 6.64 9.31
CA ILE A 356 -16.91 7.24 7.99
C ILE A 356 -16.04 6.30 7.16
N THR A 357 -14.99 5.77 7.79
CA THR A 357 -14.05 4.88 7.12
C THR A 357 -14.68 3.54 6.78
N LEU A 358 -15.50 2.97 7.67
CA LEU A 358 -16.25 1.74 7.42
C LEU A 358 -17.22 1.91 6.24
N TYR A 359 -17.89 3.06 6.15
CA TYR A 359 -18.74 3.39 5.01
C TYR A 359 -17.93 3.41 3.73
N PHE A 360 -16.83 4.16 3.65
CA PHE A 360 -16.06 4.24 2.40
C PHE A 360 -15.34 2.93 2.05
N PHE A 361 -14.99 2.10 3.04
CA PHE A 361 -14.41 0.79 2.79
C PHE A 361 -15.43 -0.20 2.20
N THR A 362 -16.68 -0.18 2.68
CA THR A 362 -17.71 -1.18 2.30
C THR A 362 -18.70 -0.70 1.25
N VAL A 363 -19.07 0.58 1.28
CA VAL A 363 -20.06 1.30 0.47
C VAL A 363 -21.50 0.75 0.55
N LYS A 364 -21.68 -0.49 1.04
CA LYS A 364 -22.97 -1.19 1.16
C LYS A 364 -23.68 -0.89 2.47
N ILE A 365 -24.14 0.35 2.63
CA ILE A 365 -25.20 0.70 3.59
C ILE A 365 -26.52 0.78 2.82
N GLY A 366 -27.08 -0.39 2.49
CA GLY A 366 -28.21 -0.49 1.58
C GLY A 366 -27.94 0.11 0.19
N ASN A 367 -29.00 0.33 -0.59
CA ASN A 367 -28.87 0.87 -1.95
C ASN A 367 -28.46 2.35 -1.96
N TRP A 368 -28.82 3.11 -0.92
CA TRP A 368 -28.50 4.53 -0.82
C TRP A 368 -27.00 4.77 -0.65
N GLY A 369 -26.28 3.91 0.08
CA GLY A 369 -24.83 4.04 0.24
C GLY A 369 -24.09 3.88 -1.08
N VAL A 370 -24.47 2.88 -1.88
CA VAL A 370 -23.90 2.67 -3.22
C VAL A 370 -24.22 3.85 -4.14
N ASN A 371 -25.45 4.33 -4.12
CA ASN A 371 -25.86 5.47 -4.94
C ASN A 371 -25.16 6.78 -4.51
N LEU A 372 -24.94 6.98 -3.21
CA LEU A 372 -24.18 8.12 -2.70
C LEU A 372 -22.72 8.04 -3.16
N PHE A 373 -22.06 6.89 -3.07
CA PHE A 373 -20.68 6.75 -3.53
C PHE A 373 -20.55 6.98 -5.05
N VAL A 374 -21.50 6.44 -5.83
CA VAL A 374 -21.60 6.71 -7.27
C VAL A 374 -21.81 8.20 -7.52
N TRP A 375 -22.71 8.85 -6.78
CA TRP A 375 -22.95 10.29 -6.89
C TRP A 375 -21.68 11.09 -6.60
N LEU A 376 -20.96 10.78 -5.52
CA LEU A 376 -19.68 11.42 -5.19
C LEU A 376 -18.67 11.26 -6.33
N THR A 377 -18.59 10.06 -6.91
CA THR A 377 -17.69 9.77 -8.03
C THR A 377 -18.01 10.58 -9.29
N LEU A 378 -19.28 10.88 -9.53
CA LEU A 378 -19.71 11.62 -10.72
C LEU A 378 -19.65 13.14 -10.55
N HIS A 379 -19.83 13.63 -9.33
CA HIS A 379 -20.03 15.06 -9.08
C HIS A 379 -18.87 15.73 -8.31
N ILE A 380 -18.04 14.96 -7.59
CA ILE A 380 -16.88 15.51 -6.88
C ILE A 380 -15.61 15.25 -7.69
N PRO A 381 -14.94 16.31 -8.20
CA PRO A 381 -13.67 16.17 -8.91
C PRO A 381 -12.64 15.40 -8.11
N GLY A 382 -11.96 14.45 -8.76
CA GLY A 382 -10.93 13.60 -8.14
C GLY A 382 -11.48 12.44 -7.31
N PHE A 383 -12.78 12.39 -6.96
CA PHE A 383 -13.33 11.31 -6.14
C PHE A 383 -13.27 9.93 -6.84
N VAL A 384 -13.22 9.92 -8.18
CA VAL A 384 -13.02 8.72 -9.00
C VAL A 384 -11.74 7.95 -8.66
N MET A 385 -10.76 8.59 -8.02
CA MET A 385 -9.54 7.93 -7.54
C MET A 385 -9.81 6.82 -6.51
N PHE A 386 -10.98 6.84 -5.88
CA PHE A 386 -11.45 5.81 -4.94
C PHE A 386 -12.19 4.65 -5.60
N ARG A 387 -12.10 4.46 -6.93
CA ARG A 387 -12.74 3.33 -7.64
C ARG A 387 -12.45 1.95 -7.03
N ASN A 388 -11.26 1.79 -6.45
CA ASN A 388 -10.90 0.64 -5.65
C ASN A 388 -10.98 1.00 -4.16
N MET A 389 -12.20 1.20 -3.66
CA MET A 389 -12.41 1.77 -2.34
C MET A 389 -11.90 0.88 -1.20
N TYR A 390 -12.00 -0.45 -1.34
CA TYR A 390 -11.51 -1.39 -0.33
C TYR A 390 -9.99 -1.28 -0.16
N ASP A 391 -9.24 -1.17 -1.26
CA ASP A 391 -7.79 -1.02 -1.23
C ASP A 391 -7.39 0.33 -0.60
N LYS A 392 -8.01 1.43 -1.05
CA LYS A 392 -7.65 2.79 -0.59
C LYS A 392 -7.98 3.02 0.88
N PHE A 393 -9.14 2.54 1.34
CA PHE A 393 -9.59 2.72 2.71
C PHE A 393 -9.13 1.59 3.65
N GLY A 394 -8.43 0.55 3.19
CA GLY A 394 -7.97 -0.55 4.04
C GLY A 394 -7.04 -0.09 5.18
N LEU A 395 -6.03 0.73 4.86
CA LEU A 395 -5.14 1.30 5.88
C LEU A 395 -5.84 2.32 6.77
N ALA A 396 -6.74 3.12 6.19
CA ALA A 396 -7.57 4.06 6.94
C ALA A 396 -8.45 3.32 7.96
N LEU A 397 -9.01 2.17 7.58
CA LEU A 397 -9.84 1.35 8.46
C LEU A 397 -8.99 0.74 9.57
N ALA A 398 -7.81 0.20 9.25
CA ALA A 398 -6.87 -0.29 10.26
C ALA A 398 -6.50 0.80 11.28
N PHE A 399 -6.19 2.01 10.80
CA PHE A 399 -5.83 3.14 11.63
C PHE A 399 -6.98 3.57 12.56
N SER A 400 -8.16 3.88 11.99
CA SER A 400 -9.31 4.35 12.76
C SER A 400 -9.83 3.29 13.72
N TYR A 401 -9.84 2.03 13.30
CA TYR A 401 -10.27 0.91 14.14
C TYR A 401 -9.32 0.70 15.32
N ALA A 402 -8.00 0.61 15.08
CA ALA A 402 -7.03 0.45 16.17
C ALA A 402 -7.04 1.64 17.13
N PHE A 403 -7.27 2.86 16.63
CA PHE A 403 -7.37 4.05 17.47
C PHE A 403 -8.62 4.01 18.35
N LEU A 404 -9.80 3.75 17.77
CA LEU A 404 -11.05 3.58 18.53
C LEU A 404 -10.93 2.45 19.55
N PHE A 405 -10.31 1.33 19.16
CA PHE A 405 -10.06 0.20 20.03
C PHE A 405 -9.21 0.58 21.25
N ALA A 406 -8.12 1.32 21.06
CA ALA A 406 -7.27 1.81 22.14
C ALA A 406 -8.03 2.69 23.15
N ILE A 407 -8.81 3.66 22.64
CA ILE A 407 -9.63 4.55 23.49
C ILE A 407 -10.70 3.76 24.23
N SER A 408 -11.32 2.79 23.57
CA SER A 408 -12.34 1.92 24.16
C SER A 408 -11.77 1.05 25.28
N LEU A 409 -10.61 0.40 25.06
CA LEU A 409 -9.91 -0.35 26.10
C LEU A 409 -9.58 0.53 27.31
N LYS A 410 -9.09 1.76 27.08
CA LYS A 410 -8.82 2.71 28.16
C LYS A 410 -10.09 2.98 28.98
N ILE A 411 -11.20 3.31 28.32
CA ILE A 411 -12.46 3.62 29.01
C ILE A 411 -12.96 2.42 29.82
N VAL A 412 -12.96 1.22 29.22
CA VAL A 412 -13.41 -0.01 29.89
C VAL A 412 -12.53 -0.32 31.09
N PHE A 413 -11.20 -0.33 30.92
CA PHE A 413 -10.29 -0.71 31.99
C PHE A 413 -10.11 0.37 33.05
N ASP A 414 -10.32 1.65 32.77
CA ASP A 414 -10.40 2.67 33.82
C ASP A 414 -11.59 2.41 34.76
N ASN A 415 -12.65 1.73 34.30
CA ASN A 415 -13.86 1.43 35.07
C ASN A 415 -13.87 0.03 35.72
N ILE A 416 -12.91 -0.85 35.41
CA ILE A 416 -12.77 -2.16 36.07
C ILE A 416 -11.85 -2.00 37.29
N SER A 417 -12.23 -2.50 38.46
CA SER A 417 -11.38 -2.42 39.66
C SER A 417 -10.33 -3.54 39.72
N ASN A 418 -10.69 -4.76 39.30
CA ASN A 418 -9.85 -5.95 39.47
C ASN A 418 -8.70 -6.03 38.43
N ALA A 419 -7.47 -5.82 38.88
CA ALA A 419 -6.26 -5.86 38.04
C ALA A 419 -6.00 -7.24 37.38
N ARG A 420 -6.43 -8.35 38.01
CA ARG A 420 -6.25 -9.69 37.42
C ARG A 420 -7.11 -9.86 36.17
N ILE A 421 -8.37 -9.41 36.24
CA ILE A 421 -9.30 -9.44 35.11
C ILE A 421 -8.78 -8.56 33.97
N LYS A 422 -8.25 -7.37 34.28
CA LYS A 422 -7.61 -6.49 33.28
C LYS A 422 -6.47 -7.19 32.54
N ASN A 423 -5.50 -7.70 33.28
CA ASN A 423 -4.30 -8.31 32.71
C ASN A 423 -4.64 -9.58 31.92
N PHE A 424 -5.55 -10.40 32.43
CA PHE A 424 -6.02 -11.58 31.71
C PHE A 424 -6.74 -11.21 30.41
N SER A 425 -7.65 -10.23 30.45
CA SER A 425 -8.37 -9.77 29.25
C SER A 425 -7.42 -9.18 28.20
N LEU A 426 -6.46 -8.34 28.63
CA LEU A 426 -5.43 -7.78 27.75
C LEU A 426 -4.54 -8.89 27.14
N LEU A 427 -4.17 -9.91 27.93
CA LEU A 427 -3.41 -11.06 27.44
C LEU A 427 -4.19 -11.85 26.39
N VAL A 428 -5.46 -12.15 26.64
CA VAL A 428 -6.33 -12.86 25.68
C VAL A 428 -6.43 -12.08 24.37
N ILE A 429 -6.70 -10.77 24.45
CA ILE A 429 -6.73 -9.87 23.28
C ILE A 429 -5.41 -9.92 22.52
N PHE A 430 -4.28 -9.82 23.23
CA PHE A 430 -2.95 -9.85 22.62
C PHE A 430 -2.67 -11.18 21.91
N VAL A 431 -3.02 -12.30 22.52
CA VAL A 431 -2.89 -13.64 21.91
C VAL A 431 -3.74 -13.74 20.64
N ILE A 432 -5.00 -13.27 20.65
CA ILE A 432 -5.86 -13.29 19.46
C ILE A 432 -5.26 -12.44 18.33
N ILE A 433 -4.64 -11.29 18.65
CA ILE A 433 -3.93 -10.48 17.65
C ILE A 433 -2.77 -11.27 17.04
N LEU A 434 -1.94 -11.92 17.86
CA LEU A 434 -0.82 -12.73 17.37
C LEU A 434 -1.30 -13.92 16.52
N LEU A 435 -2.42 -14.56 16.88
CA LEU A 435 -3.02 -15.63 16.09
C LEU A 435 -3.50 -15.14 14.72
N ASN A 436 -4.08 -13.94 14.65
CA ASN A 436 -4.47 -13.31 13.37
C ASN A 436 -3.24 -12.85 12.56
N ALA A 437 -2.18 -12.43 13.23
CA ALA A 437 -0.95 -11.98 12.60
C ALA A 437 -0.05 -13.13 12.12
N LYS A 438 -0.24 -14.35 12.64
CA LYS A 438 0.63 -15.52 12.41
C LYS A 438 0.99 -15.73 10.93
N PRO A 439 0.04 -15.80 9.96
CA PRO A 439 0.41 -16.06 8.57
C PRO A 439 1.34 -14.98 7.99
N PHE A 440 1.12 -13.73 8.40
CA PHE A 440 1.96 -12.62 7.99
C PHE A 440 3.33 -12.64 8.68
N ILE A 441 3.38 -12.91 9.99
CA ILE A 441 4.63 -13.04 10.74
C ILE A 441 5.51 -14.15 10.14
N LEU A 442 4.92 -15.30 9.79
CA LEU A 442 5.64 -16.46 9.23
C LEU A 442 5.90 -16.38 7.71
N GLY A 443 5.56 -15.25 7.09
CA GLY A 443 5.80 -14.98 5.68
C GLY A 443 4.99 -15.87 4.73
N GLU A 444 3.84 -16.41 5.14
CA GLU A 444 3.02 -17.30 4.31
C GLU A 444 2.59 -16.59 3.01
N PHE A 445 2.23 -15.31 3.08
CA PHE A 445 1.91 -14.46 1.91
C PHE A 445 3.07 -14.27 0.90
N TYR A 446 4.31 -14.58 1.30
CA TYR A 446 5.50 -14.44 0.46
C TYR A 446 5.88 -15.76 -0.23
N LYS A 447 5.29 -16.87 0.21
CA LYS A 447 5.58 -18.23 -0.26
C LYS A 447 4.60 -18.72 -1.33
N TYR A 448 3.59 -17.93 -1.67
CA TYR A 448 2.65 -18.30 -2.72
C TYR A 448 3.21 -18.01 -4.12
N PRO A 449 2.87 -18.87 -5.10
CA PRO A 449 3.16 -18.61 -6.50
C PRO A 449 2.42 -17.34 -6.99
N MET A 450 2.81 -16.82 -8.14
CA MET A 450 2.12 -15.73 -8.82
C MET A 450 0.67 -16.11 -9.11
N TRP A 451 -0.25 -15.15 -9.06
CA TRP A 451 -1.68 -15.41 -9.29
C TRP A 451 -1.90 -16.22 -10.58
N THR A 452 -2.79 -17.22 -10.53
CA THR A 452 -3.10 -18.22 -11.58
C THR A 452 -2.00 -19.23 -11.95
N THR A 453 -0.80 -19.11 -11.40
CA THR A 453 0.27 -20.11 -11.57
C THR A 453 0.27 -21.10 -10.40
N LYS A 454 0.88 -22.29 -10.62
CA LYS A 454 1.01 -23.32 -9.58
C LYS A 454 2.41 -23.35 -8.96
N ASN A 455 3.45 -23.13 -9.77
CA ASN A 455 4.85 -23.34 -9.40
C ASN A 455 5.75 -22.17 -9.82
N THR A 456 5.19 -21.03 -10.24
CA THR A 456 5.95 -19.83 -10.62
C THR A 456 5.90 -18.76 -9.54
N TYR A 457 7.02 -18.14 -9.18
CA TYR A 457 7.13 -17.19 -8.07
C TYR A 457 7.68 -15.83 -8.51
N ASN A 458 7.19 -14.75 -7.90
CA ASN A 458 7.66 -13.37 -8.16
C ASN A 458 8.78 -12.92 -7.21
N THR A 459 9.72 -13.82 -6.92
CA THR A 459 10.86 -13.53 -6.04
C THR A 459 12.15 -13.88 -6.75
N ILE A 460 13.17 -13.03 -6.66
CA ILE A 460 14.48 -13.28 -7.28
C ILE A 460 15.62 -12.93 -6.33
N SER A 461 16.75 -13.60 -6.50
CA SER A 461 18.08 -13.25 -5.99
C SER A 461 18.80 -12.25 -6.91
N GLY A 462 18.51 -12.29 -8.20
CA GLY A 462 19.08 -11.41 -9.23
C GLY A 462 18.73 -11.88 -10.63
N PHE A 463 19.01 -11.07 -11.65
CA PHE A 463 18.73 -11.43 -13.04
C PHE A 463 19.72 -12.48 -13.57
N ASN A 464 19.24 -13.35 -14.46
CA ASN A 464 20.06 -14.34 -15.16
C ASN A 464 21.15 -13.72 -16.05
N SER A 465 22.11 -14.56 -16.49
CA SER A 465 23.22 -14.14 -17.36
C SER A 465 22.70 -13.54 -18.66
N ASP A 466 21.72 -14.20 -19.30
CA ASP A 466 21.26 -13.84 -20.64
C ASP A 466 20.66 -12.43 -20.66
N PHE A 467 19.90 -12.06 -19.62
CA PHE A 467 19.39 -10.71 -19.49
C PHE A 467 20.51 -9.69 -19.22
N ASN A 468 21.50 -10.02 -18.39
CA ASN A 468 22.63 -9.13 -18.15
C ASN A 468 23.47 -8.91 -19.43
N ASP A 469 23.67 -9.95 -20.24
CA ASP A 469 24.36 -9.88 -21.52
C ASP A 469 23.57 -9.04 -22.54
N LEU A 470 22.25 -9.19 -22.57
CA LEU A 470 21.36 -8.32 -23.34
C LEU A 470 21.53 -6.86 -22.92
N ILE A 471 21.49 -6.54 -21.62
CA ILE A 471 21.71 -5.18 -21.13
C ILE A 471 23.06 -4.64 -21.59
N PHE A 472 24.12 -5.45 -21.49
CA PHE A 472 25.46 -5.04 -21.92
C PHE A 472 25.53 -4.77 -23.43
N TYR A 473 24.88 -5.60 -24.25
CA TYR A 473 24.76 -5.39 -25.68
C TYR A 473 23.99 -4.09 -26.00
N LEU A 474 22.82 -3.89 -25.38
CA LEU A 474 21.96 -2.73 -25.62
C LEU A 474 22.61 -1.40 -25.20
N LYS A 475 23.44 -1.39 -24.15
CA LYS A 475 24.22 -0.21 -23.74
C LYS A 475 25.20 0.28 -24.80
N LYS A 476 25.69 -0.60 -25.67
CA LYS A 476 26.65 -0.28 -26.73
C LYS A 476 25.99 0.20 -28.02
N MET A 477 24.67 0.12 -28.11
CA MET A 477 23.94 0.56 -29.30
C MET A 477 23.70 2.07 -29.22
N ASP A 478 24.22 2.84 -30.17
CA ASP A 478 24.03 4.29 -30.20
C ASP A 478 22.71 4.72 -30.88
N GLU A 479 22.01 3.80 -31.55
CA GLU A 479 20.81 4.16 -32.29
C GLU A 479 19.60 4.48 -31.38
N PRO A 480 18.88 5.59 -31.63
CA PRO A 480 17.60 5.89 -31.00
C PRO A 480 16.51 5.02 -31.63
N SER A 481 16.41 3.79 -31.13
CA SER A 481 15.42 2.80 -31.56
C SER A 481 14.65 2.26 -30.36
N ARG A 482 13.40 1.84 -30.60
CA ARG A 482 12.60 1.14 -29.60
C ARG A 482 12.63 -0.36 -29.84
N PHE A 483 12.44 -1.09 -28.75
CA PHE A 483 12.46 -2.55 -28.73
C PHE A 483 11.04 -3.08 -28.53
N LEU A 484 10.73 -4.21 -29.16
CA LEU A 484 9.51 -4.96 -28.91
C LEU A 484 9.86 -6.28 -28.22
N TRP A 485 9.26 -6.55 -27.07
CA TRP A 485 9.36 -7.84 -26.41
C TRP A 485 8.32 -8.82 -26.94
N LEU A 486 8.74 -10.03 -27.25
CA LEU A 486 7.88 -11.16 -27.56
C LEU A 486 8.15 -12.33 -26.60
N PRO A 487 7.12 -13.08 -26.17
CA PRO A 487 5.70 -12.81 -26.40
C PRO A 487 5.21 -11.57 -25.63
N MET A 488 4.33 -10.79 -26.26
CA MET A 488 3.62 -9.69 -25.60
C MET A 488 2.57 -10.25 -24.64
N ASN A 489 2.38 -9.61 -23.49
CA ASN A 489 1.33 -9.97 -22.54
C ASN A 489 0.19 -8.92 -22.49
N ASN A 490 -0.86 -9.20 -21.73
CA ASN A 490 -1.98 -8.29 -21.50
C ASN A 490 -1.61 -7.09 -20.62
N ALA A 491 -0.57 -7.24 -19.79
CA ALA A 491 -0.07 -6.19 -18.92
C ALA A 491 1.01 -5.36 -19.66
N ASN A 492 1.79 -4.59 -18.90
CA ASN A 492 2.98 -3.90 -19.39
C ASN A 492 4.23 -4.43 -18.68
N TYR A 493 4.29 -5.76 -18.54
CA TYR A 493 5.32 -6.44 -17.77
C TYR A 493 6.27 -7.21 -18.67
N ILE A 494 7.49 -7.41 -18.21
CA ILE A 494 8.40 -8.42 -18.76
C ILE A 494 8.66 -9.49 -17.71
N GLN A 495 9.15 -10.63 -18.18
CA GLN A 495 9.46 -11.78 -17.34
C GLN A 495 10.95 -12.05 -17.42
N ILE A 496 11.71 -11.79 -16.35
CA ILE A 496 13.15 -12.09 -16.32
C ILE A 496 13.38 -13.21 -15.31
N SER A 497 13.97 -14.32 -15.75
CA SER A 497 14.28 -15.45 -14.89
C SER A 497 15.33 -15.07 -13.84
N ASP A 498 15.21 -15.70 -12.67
CA ASP A 498 16.25 -15.62 -11.63
C ASP A 498 17.55 -16.25 -12.12
N LYS A 499 18.67 -15.74 -11.60
CA LYS A 499 20.01 -16.24 -11.90
C LYS A 499 20.23 -17.73 -11.59
N SER A 500 19.56 -18.27 -10.57
CA SER A 500 19.87 -19.58 -10.01
C SER A 500 18.65 -20.45 -9.70
N LEU A 501 17.49 -19.84 -9.48
CA LEU A 501 16.27 -20.52 -9.06
C LEU A 501 15.34 -20.74 -10.25
N LYS A 502 14.99 -22.01 -10.49
CA LYS A 502 14.00 -22.37 -11.51
C LYS A 502 12.62 -21.86 -11.11
N ASN A 503 11.85 -21.38 -12.08
CA ASN A 503 10.50 -20.85 -11.91
C ASN A 503 10.37 -19.60 -11.03
N HIS A 504 11.47 -18.92 -10.75
CA HIS A 504 11.49 -17.63 -10.08
C HIS A 504 11.72 -16.52 -11.10
N TYR A 505 10.87 -15.49 -11.07
CA TYR A 505 10.88 -14.43 -12.06
C TYR A 505 10.72 -13.06 -11.44
N TYR A 506 11.40 -12.08 -12.03
CA TYR A 506 10.91 -10.71 -12.02
C TYR A 506 9.75 -10.60 -13.00
N SER A 507 8.58 -10.21 -12.49
CA SER A 507 7.39 -9.93 -13.29
C SER A 507 6.93 -8.51 -13.01
N GLY A 508 7.37 -7.55 -13.81
CA GLY A 508 7.01 -6.14 -13.64
C GLY A 508 7.45 -5.29 -14.81
N VAL A 509 7.36 -3.99 -14.64
CA VAL A 509 7.68 -3.04 -15.71
C VAL A 509 9.12 -3.19 -16.20
N SER A 510 9.35 -3.03 -17.50
CA SER A 510 10.67 -3.23 -18.10
C SER A 510 11.76 -2.32 -17.50
N PRO A 511 12.93 -2.88 -17.12
CA PRO A 511 14.04 -2.11 -16.59
C PRO A 511 15.00 -1.61 -17.68
N LEU A 512 14.71 -1.83 -18.97
CA LEU A 512 15.57 -1.37 -20.06
C LEU A 512 15.81 0.14 -20.02
N GLN A 513 14.81 0.92 -19.59
CA GLN A 513 14.91 2.38 -19.52
C GLN A 513 16.02 2.84 -18.56
N PHE A 514 16.18 2.21 -17.40
CA PHE A 514 17.20 2.63 -16.43
C PHE A 514 18.45 1.76 -16.42
N LEU A 515 18.38 0.54 -16.96
CA LEU A 515 19.56 -0.32 -17.09
C LEU A 515 20.31 -0.09 -18.39
N ALA A 516 19.64 0.24 -19.50
CA ALA A 516 20.28 0.40 -20.81
C ALA A 516 19.96 1.73 -21.50
N ASN A 517 19.15 2.62 -20.88
CA ASN A 517 18.64 3.84 -21.51
C ASN A 517 17.91 3.56 -22.84
N LYS A 518 17.18 2.43 -22.88
CA LYS A 518 16.38 2.01 -24.04
C LYS A 518 14.91 1.91 -23.67
N SER A 519 14.05 2.39 -24.55
CA SER A 519 12.60 2.27 -24.40
C SER A 519 12.05 1.07 -25.16
N ASP A 520 10.99 0.48 -24.63
CA ASP A 520 10.44 -0.75 -25.16
C ASP A 520 8.92 -0.86 -25.01
N PHE A 521 8.35 -1.76 -25.79
CA PHE A 521 6.97 -2.20 -25.73
C PHE A 521 6.94 -3.68 -25.39
N ASN A 522 6.16 -4.08 -24.40
CA ASN A 522 6.17 -5.45 -23.88
C ASN A 522 4.78 -6.06 -23.63
N GLY A 523 3.72 -5.31 -23.91
CA GLY A 523 2.36 -5.82 -23.79
C GLY A 523 1.28 -4.82 -24.16
N LYS A 524 0.01 -5.20 -23.97
CA LYS A 524 -1.15 -4.46 -24.47
C LYS A 524 -1.19 -3.02 -23.96
N ILE A 525 -0.90 -2.82 -22.68
CA ILE A 525 -0.97 -1.52 -22.01
C ILE A 525 0.22 -0.61 -22.38
N SER A 526 1.26 -1.15 -23.04
CA SER A 526 2.41 -0.35 -23.50
C SER A 526 2.10 0.54 -24.71
N PHE A 527 0.99 0.28 -25.41
CA PHE A 527 0.54 1.05 -26.57
C PHE A 527 -0.64 1.97 -26.22
N PRO A 528 -0.85 3.07 -26.96
CA PRO A 528 -2.06 3.86 -26.82
C PRO A 528 -3.30 3.00 -27.12
N ALA A 529 -4.40 3.25 -26.41
CA ALA A 529 -5.51 2.29 -26.31
C ALA A 529 -6.11 1.89 -27.66
N ARG A 530 -6.28 2.84 -28.59
CA ARG A 530 -6.84 2.59 -29.91
C ARG A 530 -5.93 1.68 -30.74
N GLU A 531 -4.67 2.06 -30.88
CA GLU A 531 -3.65 1.32 -31.64
C GLU A 531 -3.40 -0.05 -31.02
N SER A 532 -3.45 -0.15 -29.69
CA SER A 532 -3.33 -1.40 -28.96
C SER A 532 -4.40 -2.42 -29.38
N ASP A 533 -5.67 -2.00 -29.44
CA ASP A 533 -6.76 -2.87 -29.86
C ASP A 533 -6.61 -3.31 -31.33
N GLU A 534 -6.18 -2.40 -32.21
CA GLU A 534 -5.92 -2.71 -33.63
C GLU A 534 -4.73 -3.66 -33.82
N ILE A 535 -3.64 -3.48 -33.06
CA ILE A 535 -2.46 -4.36 -33.06
C ILE A 535 -2.85 -5.78 -32.62
N PHE A 536 -3.48 -5.92 -31.45
CA PHE A 536 -3.80 -7.24 -30.91
C PHE A 536 -4.86 -7.97 -31.74
N LYS A 537 -5.84 -7.24 -32.29
CA LYS A 537 -6.78 -7.79 -33.28
C LYS A 537 -6.05 -8.25 -34.54
N GLY A 538 -5.12 -7.44 -35.06
CA GLY A 538 -4.31 -7.78 -36.22
C GLY A 538 -3.44 -9.03 -36.01
N ILE A 539 -2.83 -9.18 -34.82
CA ILE A 539 -2.08 -10.39 -34.45
C ILE A 539 -2.99 -11.62 -34.45
N LYS A 540 -4.17 -11.53 -33.82
CA LYS A 540 -5.15 -12.62 -33.74
C LYS A 540 -5.69 -13.03 -35.12
N GLU A 541 -5.87 -12.07 -36.02
CA GLU A 541 -6.39 -12.28 -37.38
C GLU A 541 -5.28 -12.61 -38.41
N GLY A 542 -4.01 -12.70 -38.00
CA GLY A 542 -2.89 -12.96 -38.92
C GLY A 542 -2.55 -11.79 -39.87
N LYS A 543 -3.02 -10.58 -39.58
CA LYS A 543 -2.78 -9.36 -40.39
C LYS A 543 -1.43 -8.71 -40.07
N TYR A 544 -0.34 -9.46 -40.22
CA TYR A 544 1.00 -9.02 -39.78
C TYR A 544 1.53 -7.77 -40.49
N ASN A 545 1.10 -7.49 -41.72
CA ASN A 545 1.49 -6.25 -42.42
C ASN A 545 0.93 -5.00 -41.72
N LEU A 546 -0.31 -5.05 -41.23
CA LEU A 546 -0.93 -3.97 -40.45
C LEU A 546 -0.17 -3.77 -39.13
N VAL A 547 0.11 -4.85 -38.43
CA VAL A 547 0.85 -4.84 -37.16
C VAL A 547 2.26 -4.27 -37.36
N GLY A 548 2.96 -4.70 -38.40
CA GLY A 548 4.28 -4.16 -38.77
C GLY A 548 4.25 -2.67 -39.10
N ASN A 549 3.16 -2.16 -39.69
CA ASN A 549 2.99 -0.71 -39.91
C ASN A 549 2.92 0.06 -38.60
N TYR A 550 2.17 -0.41 -37.62
CA TYR A 550 2.14 0.21 -36.29
C TYR A 550 3.50 0.18 -35.61
N PHE A 551 4.19 -0.96 -35.65
CA PHE A 551 5.52 -1.07 -35.07
C PHE A 551 6.52 -0.09 -35.71
N ARG A 552 6.45 0.09 -37.04
CA ARG A 552 7.25 1.12 -37.73
C ARG A 552 6.87 2.53 -37.29
N GLN A 553 5.58 2.84 -37.16
CA GLN A 553 5.11 4.15 -36.65
C GLN A 553 5.61 4.42 -35.24
N PHE A 554 5.70 3.39 -34.39
CA PHE A 554 6.26 3.48 -33.05
C PHE A 554 7.79 3.41 -33.00
N ASN A 555 8.49 3.47 -34.14
CA ASN A 555 9.95 3.37 -34.24
C ASN A 555 10.52 2.10 -33.58
N VAL A 556 9.80 0.99 -33.67
CA VAL A 556 10.31 -0.33 -33.29
C VAL A 556 11.21 -0.82 -34.41
N LYS A 557 12.51 -0.96 -34.14
CA LYS A 557 13.49 -1.50 -35.09
C LYS A 557 13.97 -2.90 -34.73
N TYR A 558 13.92 -3.25 -33.44
CA TYR A 558 14.47 -4.48 -32.92
C TYR A 558 13.41 -5.26 -32.13
N ILE A 559 13.50 -6.58 -32.19
CA ILE A 559 12.62 -7.49 -31.47
C ILE A 559 13.47 -8.31 -30.49
N ILE A 560 13.07 -8.31 -29.23
CA ILE A 560 13.65 -9.15 -28.18
C ILE A 560 12.72 -10.36 -28.00
N ILE A 561 13.22 -11.56 -28.25
CA ILE A 561 12.48 -12.80 -28.09
C ILE A 561 12.86 -13.44 -26.76
N ASN A 562 11.95 -13.41 -25.79
CA ASN A 562 12.12 -14.01 -24.49
C ASN A 562 11.61 -15.47 -24.50
N ARG A 563 12.55 -16.41 -24.46
CA ARG A 563 12.27 -17.86 -24.45
C ARG A 563 12.25 -18.46 -23.05
N ASP A 564 12.59 -17.67 -22.02
CA ASP A 564 12.79 -18.13 -20.64
C ASP A 564 11.49 -18.20 -19.83
N ILE A 565 10.33 -17.98 -20.46
CA ILE A 565 9.02 -17.95 -19.80
C ILE A 565 8.51 -19.37 -19.63
N SER A 566 8.35 -19.82 -18.38
CA SER A 566 7.80 -21.16 -18.08
C SER A 566 6.38 -21.35 -18.65
N GLN A 567 6.03 -22.59 -18.99
CA GLN A 567 4.70 -22.92 -19.50
C GLN A 567 3.57 -22.54 -18.53
N ASP A 568 3.79 -22.70 -17.23
CA ASP A 568 2.86 -22.30 -16.16
C ASP A 568 2.58 -20.78 -16.23
N LEU A 569 3.62 -19.97 -16.43
CA LEU A 569 3.49 -18.52 -16.58
C LEU A 569 2.84 -18.12 -17.91
N GLN A 570 3.12 -18.82 -19.01
CA GLN A 570 2.46 -18.59 -20.30
C GLN A 570 0.95 -18.89 -20.27
N GLN A 571 0.50 -19.75 -19.35
CA GLN A 571 -0.93 -20.06 -19.14
C GLN A 571 -1.60 -19.13 -18.12
N SER A 572 -0.84 -18.24 -17.48
CA SER A 572 -1.34 -17.34 -16.44
C SER A 572 -2.19 -16.18 -16.99
N TYR A 573 -2.80 -15.42 -16.08
CA TYR A 573 -3.56 -14.20 -16.37
C TYR A 573 -2.80 -13.15 -17.19
N LEU A 574 -1.46 -13.19 -17.17
CA LEU A 574 -0.65 -12.24 -17.93
C LEU A 574 -0.76 -12.51 -19.43
N PHE A 575 -0.77 -13.77 -19.86
CA PHE A 575 -0.73 -14.15 -21.27
C PHE A 575 -2.06 -14.74 -21.78
N GLY A 576 -2.89 -15.29 -20.89
CA GLY A 576 -4.17 -15.92 -21.24
C GLY A 576 -5.37 -14.97 -21.18
N HIS A 577 -6.35 -15.17 -22.07
CA HIS A 577 -7.65 -14.48 -22.05
C HIS A 577 -8.69 -15.13 -21.10
N ALA A 578 -8.44 -16.35 -20.63
CA ALA A 578 -9.43 -17.19 -19.93
C ALA A 578 -10.08 -16.50 -18.70
N LEU A 579 -9.37 -15.61 -18.02
CA LEU A 579 -9.93 -14.85 -16.90
C LEU A 579 -10.99 -13.83 -17.33
N TYR A 580 -10.79 -13.13 -18.45
CA TYR A 580 -11.80 -12.21 -18.99
C TYR A 580 -13.05 -12.95 -19.49
N ASP A 581 -12.87 -14.12 -20.09
CA ASP A 581 -13.99 -14.94 -20.56
C ASP A 581 -14.78 -15.54 -19.39
N SER A 582 -14.11 -15.95 -18.30
CA SER A 582 -14.77 -16.43 -17.07
C SER A 582 -15.54 -15.35 -16.30
N GLN A 583 -15.15 -14.07 -16.42
CA GLN A 583 -15.85 -12.94 -15.80
C GLN A 583 -17.14 -12.55 -16.54
N ASN A 584 -17.29 -12.94 -17.81
CA ASN A 584 -18.50 -12.70 -18.60
C ASN A 584 -19.52 -13.85 -18.50
N MET A 585 -19.20 -14.94 -17.79
CA MET A 585 -20.07 -16.12 -17.65
C MET A 585 -20.80 -16.23 -16.29
N ASN A 586 -20.74 -15.21 -15.41
CA ASN A 586 -21.43 -15.20 -14.12
C ASN A 586 -22.32 -13.97 -13.93
#